data_AF-A0A7V9DP86-F1
#
_entry.id   AF-A0A7V9DP86-F1
#
_cell.length_a   1.000
_cell.length_b   1.000
_cell.length_c   1.000
_cell.angle_alpha   90.00
_cell.angle_beta   90.00
_cell.angle_gamma   90.00
#
_symmetry.space_group_name_H-M   'P 1'
#
loop_
_entity.id
_entity.type
_entity.pdbx_description
1 polymer ?
#
loop_
_entity_poly.entity_id
_entity_poly.type
_entity_poly.pdbx_seq_one_letter_code
_entity_poly.pdbx_strand_id
1 'polypeptide(L)'
;MLYTALLYGDERDAPKPGTPAFDDELARYYAFGESAGDHVRGGAALHPVREAATIRPGVDGPFVTAGPFAETSEVIGGLYVLDSAHRFCVRTAGRADVIAGR
;
A
#
# COMPACT_ATOMS: atom_id res chain seq x y z
N MET A 1 -8.52 -8.71 -15.30
CA MET A 1 -7.71 -7.46 -15.44
C MET A 1 -7.14 -7.18 -14.07
N LEU A 2 -5.88 -6.74 -14.02
CA LEU A 2 -5.21 -6.52 -12.74
C LEU A 2 -5.37 -5.07 -12.26
N TYR A 3 -5.67 -4.92 -10.98
CA TYR A 3 -5.78 -3.66 -10.28
C TYR A 3 -4.87 -3.69 -9.05
N THR A 4 -4.29 -2.54 -8.71
CA THR A 4 -3.54 -2.35 -7.47
C THR A 4 -4.29 -1.35 -6.61
N ALA A 5 -4.71 -1.76 -5.42
CA ALA A 5 -5.21 -0.83 -4.40
C ALA A 5 -4.03 -0.40 -3.53
N LEU A 6 -3.77 0.91 -3.48
CA LEU A 6 -2.70 1.50 -2.70
C LEU A 6 -3.30 2.18 -1.46
N LEU A 7 -2.68 1.88 -0.33
CA LEU A 7 -3.12 2.31 0.99
C LEU A 7 -2.19 3.43 1.43
N TYR A 8 -2.68 4.66 1.32
CA TYR A 8 -1.91 5.87 1.59
C TYR A 8 -2.27 6.45 2.94
N GLY A 9 -1.27 7.00 3.61
CA GLY A 9 -1.46 7.77 4.83
C GLY A 9 -0.21 8.54 5.22
N ASP A 10 -0.34 9.42 6.20
CA ASP A 10 0.82 10.04 6.85
C ASP A 10 1.38 9.06 7.87
N GLU A 11 2.60 8.55 7.63
CA GLU A 11 3.26 7.61 8.54
C GLU A 11 3.52 8.22 9.92
N ARG A 12 3.64 9.55 10.02
CA ARG A 12 3.85 10.23 11.32
C ARG A 12 2.63 10.11 12.23
N ASP A 13 1.46 10.01 11.62
CA ASP A 13 0.17 9.85 12.29
C ASP A 13 -0.26 8.38 12.37
N ALA A 14 0.54 7.45 11.82
CA ALA A 14 0.23 6.04 11.84
C ALA A 14 0.21 5.50 13.29
N PRO A 15 -0.87 4.82 13.69
CA PRO A 15 -0.97 4.12 14.96
C PRO A 15 0.23 3.19 15.21
N LYS A 16 0.69 3.16 16.46
CA LYS A 16 1.80 2.29 16.85
C LYS A 16 1.31 0.89 17.20
N PRO A 17 2.06 -0.18 16.86
CA PRO A 17 1.72 -1.53 17.28
C PRO A 17 1.45 -1.64 18.78
N GLY A 18 0.39 -2.37 19.15
CA GLY A 18 -0.04 -2.55 20.53
C GLY A 18 -0.90 -1.43 21.12
N THR A 19 -1.35 -0.48 20.29
CA THR A 19 -2.34 0.54 20.69
C THR A 19 -3.73 0.20 20.14
N PRO A 20 -4.83 0.60 20.81
CA PRO A 20 -6.19 0.38 20.28
C PRO A 20 -6.41 0.98 18.88
N ALA A 21 -5.79 2.14 18.60
CA ALA A 21 -5.86 2.76 17.29
C ALA A 21 -5.22 1.91 16.18
N PHE A 22 -4.18 1.13 16.51
CA PHE A 22 -3.54 0.20 15.59
C PHE A 22 -4.44 -1.01 15.33
N ASP A 23 -5.09 -1.53 16.37
CA ASP A 23 -6.06 -2.60 16.21
C ASP A 23 -7.26 -2.16 15.34
N ASP A 24 -7.73 -0.93 15.52
CA ASP A 24 -8.79 -0.33 14.69
C ASP A 24 -8.37 -0.17 13.23
N GLU A 25 -7.13 0.22 12.96
CA GLU A 25 -6.61 0.33 11.60
C GLU A 25 -6.41 -1.06 10.96
N LEU A 26 -5.85 -2.00 11.71
CA LEU A 26 -5.69 -3.39 11.29
C LEU A 26 -7.05 -4.03 10.96
N ALA A 27 -8.09 -3.74 11.73
CA ALA A 27 -9.46 -4.17 11.44
C ALA A 27 -9.97 -3.61 10.11
N ARG A 28 -9.64 -2.35 9.75
CA ARG A 28 -10.00 -1.77 8.44
C ARG A 28 -9.26 -2.46 7.30
N TYR A 29 -7.98 -2.80 7.48
CA TYR A 29 -7.22 -3.58 6.50
C TYR A 29 -7.85 -4.96 6.26
N TYR A 30 -8.22 -5.68 7.33
CA TYR A 30 -8.89 -6.97 7.20
C TYR A 30 -10.26 -6.84 6.53
N ALA A 31 -11.09 -5.87 6.93
CA ALA A 31 -12.39 -5.64 6.33
C ALA A 31 -12.28 -5.33 4.83
N PHE A 32 -11.24 -4.59 4.41
CA PHE A 32 -10.97 -4.38 2.99
C PHE A 32 -10.66 -5.70 2.28
N GLY A 33 -9.72 -6.48 2.81
CA GLY A 33 -9.34 -7.78 2.25
C GLY A 33 -10.52 -8.73 2.12
N GLU A 34 -11.37 -8.82 3.14
CA GLU A 34 -12.60 -9.61 3.13
C GLU A 34 -13.58 -9.12 2.06
N SER A 35 -13.76 -7.79 1.93
CA SER A 35 -14.65 -7.22 0.91
C SER A 35 -14.18 -7.48 -0.52
N ALA A 36 -12.87 -7.59 -0.73
CA ALA A 36 -12.28 -7.94 -2.01
C ALA A 36 -12.38 -9.45 -2.30
N GLY A 37 -12.39 -10.30 -1.27
CA GLY A 37 -12.62 -11.73 -1.36
C GLY A 37 -11.70 -12.43 -2.37
N ASP A 38 -12.27 -13.28 -3.20
CA ASP A 38 -11.54 -14.11 -4.18
C ASP A 38 -10.85 -13.30 -5.31
N HIS A 39 -11.08 -11.99 -5.35
CA HIS A 39 -10.37 -11.09 -6.25
C HIS A 39 -8.94 -10.80 -5.79
N VAL A 40 -8.59 -11.01 -4.52
CA VAL A 40 -7.23 -10.79 -4.02
C VAL A 40 -6.28 -11.83 -4.60
N ARG A 41 -5.22 -11.35 -5.28
CA ARG A 41 -4.14 -12.17 -5.83
C ARG A 41 -2.84 -12.06 -5.03
N GLY A 42 -2.74 -11.02 -4.21
CA GLY A 42 -1.58 -10.79 -3.35
C GLY A 42 -1.67 -9.41 -2.70
N GLY A 43 -0.66 -9.09 -1.92
CA GLY A 43 -0.58 -7.84 -1.20
C GLY A 43 0.38 -7.95 -0.02
N ALA A 44 0.74 -6.81 0.53
CA ALA A 44 1.57 -6.74 1.72
C ALA A 44 1.34 -5.41 2.43
N ALA A 45 1.40 -5.45 3.77
CA ALA A 45 1.77 -4.27 4.55
C ALA A 45 3.25 -4.00 4.33
N LEU A 46 3.62 -2.74 4.16
CA LEU A 46 5.00 -2.32 3.93
C LEU A 46 5.65 -1.90 5.24
N HIS A 47 6.98 -2.01 5.26
CA HIS A 47 7.80 -1.50 6.34
C HIS A 47 7.82 0.04 6.33
N PRO A 48 8.14 0.67 7.47
CA PRO A 48 8.23 2.12 7.55
C PRO A 48 9.21 2.71 6.54
N VAL A 49 8.98 3.94 6.07
CA VAL A 49 9.75 4.55 4.96
C VAL A 49 11.23 4.72 5.28
N ARG A 50 11.58 4.81 6.58
CA ARG A 50 12.96 4.84 7.07
C ARG A 50 13.75 3.56 6.74
N GLU A 51 13.06 2.44 6.50
CA GLU A 51 13.66 1.15 6.11
C GLU A 51 13.67 0.97 4.58
N ALA A 52 13.11 1.92 3.82
CA ALA A 52 13.08 1.85 2.38
C ALA A 52 14.47 2.05 1.77
N ALA A 53 14.67 1.49 0.58
CA ALA A 53 15.80 1.76 -0.28
C ALA A 53 15.31 2.02 -1.71
N THR A 54 15.89 3.03 -2.35
CA THR A 54 15.59 3.42 -3.72
C THR A 54 16.72 3.01 -4.64
N ILE A 55 16.40 2.28 -5.71
CA ILE A 55 17.35 1.84 -6.73
C ILE A 55 17.09 2.64 -8.01
N ARG A 56 18.12 3.27 -8.56
CA ARG A 56 18.06 4.04 -9.81
C ARG A 56 19.04 3.49 -10.85
N PRO A 57 18.72 3.59 -12.16
CA PRO A 57 19.69 3.28 -13.21
C PRO A 57 20.89 4.24 -13.13
N GLY A 58 22.08 3.72 -13.39
CA GLY A 58 23.31 4.50 -13.51
C GLY A 58 24.17 4.00 -14.65
N VAL A 59 25.13 4.83 -15.09
CA VAL A 59 26.02 4.54 -16.23
C VAL A 59 26.89 3.31 -15.96
N ASP A 60 27.39 3.17 -14.74
CA ASP A 60 28.29 2.07 -14.32
C ASP A 60 27.56 0.98 -13.50
N GLY A 61 26.23 1.04 -13.43
CA GLY A 61 25.41 0.11 -12.64
C GLY A 61 24.32 0.79 -11.82
N PRO A 62 23.47 0.01 -11.13
CA PRO A 62 22.39 0.53 -10.31
C PRO A 62 22.93 1.30 -9.09
N PHE A 63 22.41 2.51 -8.89
CA PHE A 63 22.71 3.35 -7.73
C PHE A 63 21.63 3.16 -6.66
N VAL A 64 22.04 2.76 -5.45
CA VAL A 64 21.13 2.48 -4.32
C VAL A 64 21.28 3.58 -3.27
N THR A 65 20.16 4.17 -2.85
CA THR A 65 20.12 5.12 -1.74
C THR A 65 19.13 4.67 -0.67
N ALA A 66 19.47 4.92 0.59
CA ALA A 66 18.50 4.78 1.68
C ALA A 66 17.36 5.80 1.54
N GLY A 67 16.18 5.42 1.99
CA GLY A 67 14.97 6.25 1.96
C GLY A 67 14.06 5.98 0.75
N PRO A 68 12.87 6.59 0.78
CA PRO A 68 11.84 6.41 -0.23
C PRO A 68 12.24 7.03 -1.58
N PHE A 69 11.47 6.72 -2.63
CA PHE A 69 11.71 7.28 -3.96
C PHE A 69 11.54 8.81 -4.00
N ALA A 70 10.56 9.32 -3.25
CA ALA A 70 10.28 10.74 -3.07
C ALA A 70 9.88 11.00 -1.61
N GLU A 71 10.29 12.16 -1.07
CA GLU A 71 9.85 12.66 0.22
C GLU A 71 8.43 13.23 0.06
N THR A 72 7.41 12.45 0.41
CA THR A 72 6.00 12.83 0.32
C THR A 72 5.36 12.86 1.70
N SER A 73 4.36 13.73 1.88
CA SER A 73 3.60 13.81 3.15
C SER A 73 2.70 12.59 3.36
N GLU A 74 2.26 11.95 2.28
CA GLU A 74 1.56 10.67 2.31
C GLU A 74 2.43 9.60 1.66
N VAL A 75 2.51 8.44 2.30
CA VAL A 75 3.33 7.31 1.85
C VAL A 75 2.46 6.06 1.70
N ILE A 76 2.93 5.12 0.89
CA ILE A 76 2.24 3.83 0.71
C ILE A 76 2.61 2.95 1.90
N GLY A 77 1.65 2.70 2.79
CA GLY A 77 1.79 1.78 3.93
C GLY A 77 1.44 0.33 3.57
N GLY A 78 0.75 0.11 2.45
CA GLY A 78 0.37 -1.22 2.00
C GLY A 78 -0.25 -1.24 0.62
N LEU A 79 -0.36 -2.45 0.07
CA LEU A 79 -0.97 -2.67 -1.24
C LEU A 79 -1.73 -3.99 -1.32
N TYR A 80 -2.73 -4.04 -2.19
CA TYR A 80 -3.38 -5.27 -2.66
C TYR A 80 -3.30 -5.35 -4.18
N VAL A 81 -3.01 -6.55 -4.68
CA VAL A 81 -3.15 -6.92 -6.09
C VAL A 81 -4.46 -7.65 -6.27
N LEU A 82 -5.27 -7.18 -7.20
CA LEU A 82 -6.66 -7.58 -7.37
C LEU A 82 -6.89 -7.99 -8.82
N ASP A 83 -7.71 -9.01 -9.06
CA ASP A 83 -8.08 -9.46 -10.40
C ASP A 83 -9.60 -9.49 -10.58
N SER A 84 -10.07 -8.73 -11.56
CA SER A 84 -11.49 -8.67 -11.90
C SER A 84 -11.71 -8.54 -13.41
N ALA A 85 -12.83 -9.07 -13.88
CA ALA A 85 -13.24 -9.00 -15.29
C ALA A 85 -13.78 -7.61 -15.69
N HIS A 86 -14.13 -6.78 -14.72
CA HIS A 86 -14.70 -5.44 -14.91
C HIS A 86 -13.97 -4.42 -14.04
N ARG A 87 -14.31 -3.13 -14.22
CA ARG A 87 -13.80 -2.07 -13.34
C ARG A 87 -13.99 -2.48 -11.88
N PHE A 88 -12.89 -2.64 -11.17
CA PHE A 88 -12.95 -3.01 -9.77
C PHE A 88 -13.33 -1.77 -8.98
N CYS A 89 -14.58 -1.73 -8.51
CA CYS A 89 -15.06 -0.67 -7.62
C CYS A 89 -15.11 -1.26 -6.22
N VAL A 90 -14.08 -1.01 -5.42
CA VAL A 90 -14.21 -1.19 -3.98
C VAL A 90 -14.75 0.12 -3.42
N ARG A 91 -15.89 0.02 -2.74
CA ARG A 91 -16.36 1.10 -1.87
C ARG A 91 -15.66 0.94 -0.53
N THR A 92 -14.42 1.39 -0.46
CA THR A 92 -13.63 1.39 0.77
C THR A 92 -14.19 2.40 1.75
N ALA A 93 -14.32 2.02 3.02
CA ALA A 93 -14.61 2.94 4.12
C ALA A 93 -13.39 3.82 4.50
N GLY A 94 -12.45 4.05 3.57
CA GLY A 94 -11.17 4.75 3.78
C GLY A 94 -10.49 5.13 2.47
N ARG A 95 -9.43 5.96 2.55
CA ARG A 95 -8.67 6.48 1.40
C ARG A 95 -7.79 5.37 0.79
N ALA A 96 -8.37 4.54 -0.05
CA ALA A 96 -7.63 3.62 -0.90
C ALA A 96 -7.82 4.06 -2.36
N ASP A 97 -6.72 4.39 -3.03
CA ASP A 97 -6.75 4.68 -4.46
C ASP A 97 -6.49 3.39 -5.22
N VAL A 98 -7.42 3.02 -6.10
CA VAL A 98 -7.31 1.83 -6.95
C VAL A 98 -6.78 2.25 -8.32
N ILE A 99 -5.58 1.79 -8.65
CA ILE A 99 -4.91 2.06 -9.93
C ILE A 99 -5.00 0.79 -10.79
N ALA A 100 -5.51 0.91 -12.01
CA ALA A 100 -5.55 -0.20 -12.96
C ALA A 100 -4.17 -0.41 -13.60
N GLY A 101 -3.73 -1.67 -13.68
CA GLY A 101 -2.58 -2.05 -14.51
C GLY A 101 -2.96 -1.96 -15.99
N ARG A 102 -2.00 -1.59 -16.85
CA ARG A 102 -2.16 -1.55 -18.31
C ARG A 102 -2.23 -2.95 -18.91
#